data_AF-A0A386WUB6-F1
#
_entry.id   AF-A0A386WUB6-F1
#
_cell.length_a   1.000
_cell.length_b   1.000
_cell.length_c   1.000
_cell.angle_alpha   90.00
_cell.angle_beta   90.00
_cell.angle_gamma   90.00
#
_symmetry.space_group_name_H-M   'P 1'
#
loop_
_entity.id
_entity.type
_entity.pdbx_description
1 polymer ?
#
loop_
_entity_poly.entity_id
_entity_poly.type
_entity_poly.pdbx_seq_one_letter_code
_entity_poly.pdbx_strand_id
1 'polypeptide(L)'
;MPDEATKTAGTDVAVKKKGTLSDFIASYEGDFAAVVPRHVNVEAFVGLAAAYVRRDQYLRAAASANPASLILALRECAALGHVPTPKVFALTAFNDRHAPGGKRIVGIETYHGVIERMFRGGGVQAVHVEVGREHDPVLRFNSTRDRLPVHEYDEFAAPEDRGPLKAVYAWATLMGGATSQVIWLNRHDVARIRAMSKSINPRNGPPGGNFWGPPWPDEGPNTVPMWKKSALHRLETFVPTSAEYRWQVASSEAGASRGFTGIPDRPVREFGPSPDDVVDAELIDDPTGPADPGGPDWSDVETRQPGSGAPA
;
A
#
# COMPACT_ATOMS: atom_id res chain seq x y z
N MET A 1 36.03 68.70 -30.02
CA MET A 1 36.50 67.46 -29.36
C MET A 1 35.58 67.19 -28.20
N PRO A 2 34.70 66.17 -28.27
CA PRO A 2 33.80 65.84 -27.17
C PRO A 2 34.27 64.62 -26.36
N ASP A 3 33.99 64.75 -25.07
CA ASP A 3 33.90 63.79 -23.95
C ASP A 3 34.09 62.29 -24.17
N GLU A 4 34.96 61.74 -23.34
CA GLU A 4 35.20 60.32 -23.10
C GLU A 4 34.15 59.78 -22.11
N ALA A 5 33.17 59.04 -22.62
CA ALA A 5 32.16 58.37 -21.80
C ALA A 5 32.73 57.06 -21.22
N THR A 6 33.05 57.08 -19.93
CA THR A 6 33.29 55.89 -19.10
C THR A 6 32.10 54.93 -19.13
N LYS A 7 32.35 53.71 -19.62
CA LYS A 7 31.38 52.62 -19.75
C LYS A 7 31.32 51.83 -18.43
N THR A 8 30.25 52.01 -17.66
CA THR A 8 29.97 51.24 -16.45
C THR A 8 29.60 49.79 -16.81
N ALA A 9 30.40 48.83 -16.36
CA ALA A 9 30.11 47.40 -16.49
C ALA A 9 29.02 47.01 -15.47
N GLY A 10 27.82 46.69 -15.97
CA GLY A 10 26.76 46.10 -15.16
C GLY A 10 27.06 44.62 -14.90
N THR A 11 27.27 44.28 -13.63
CA THR A 11 27.29 42.91 -13.13
C THR A 11 25.89 42.30 -13.24
N ASP A 12 25.68 41.42 -14.21
CA ASP A 12 24.49 40.58 -14.31
C ASP A 12 24.51 39.55 -13.18
N VAL A 13 23.70 39.78 -12.15
CA VAL A 13 23.44 38.78 -11.11
C VAL A 13 22.50 37.74 -11.71
N ALA A 14 23.05 36.57 -12.05
CA ALA A 14 22.29 35.42 -12.51
C ALA A 14 21.21 35.04 -11.48
N VAL A 15 19.96 35.42 -11.76
CA VAL A 15 18.79 34.98 -11.01
C VAL A 15 18.71 33.46 -11.14
N LYS A 16 19.03 32.72 -10.07
CA LYS A 16 18.80 31.27 -9.98
C LYS A 16 17.34 31.02 -10.37
N LYS A 17 17.11 30.38 -11.52
CA LYS A 17 15.78 29.91 -11.93
C LYS A 17 15.18 29.14 -10.76
N LYS A 18 14.02 29.59 -10.29
CA LYS A 18 13.21 28.86 -9.31
C LYS A 18 12.93 27.49 -9.92
N GLY A 19 13.50 26.44 -9.33
CA GLY A 19 13.42 25.08 -9.87
C GLY A 19 11.97 24.68 -10.14
N THR A 20 11.75 23.93 -11.22
CA THR A 20 10.42 23.41 -11.53
C THR A 20 10.04 22.32 -10.53
N LEU A 21 8.74 22.02 -10.39
CA LEU A 21 8.28 20.91 -9.56
C LEU A 21 8.88 19.56 -10.01
N SER A 22 9.19 19.41 -11.30
CA SER A 22 9.90 18.23 -11.82
C SER A 22 11.34 18.18 -11.30
N ASP A 23 12.05 19.31 -11.26
CA ASP A 23 13.42 19.38 -10.69
C ASP A 23 13.40 19.07 -9.19
N PHE A 24 12.35 19.50 -8.49
CA PHE A 24 12.16 19.18 -7.08
C PHE A 24 11.98 17.67 -6.86
N ILE A 25 11.13 16.99 -7.65
CA ILE A 25 10.98 15.53 -7.55
C ILE A 25 12.31 14.83 -7.87
N ALA A 26 13.03 15.30 -8.90
CA ALA A 26 14.33 14.76 -9.28
C ALA A 26 15.39 14.90 -8.17
N SER A 27 15.34 15.97 -7.35
CA SER A 27 16.27 16.09 -6.22
C SER A 27 16.11 15.00 -5.15
N TYR A 28 15.00 14.26 -5.14
CA TYR A 28 14.76 13.12 -4.24
C TYR A 28 15.11 11.77 -4.88
N GLU A 29 15.73 11.73 -6.05
CA GLU A 29 16.06 10.47 -6.74
C GLU A 29 16.88 9.51 -5.87
N GLY A 30 17.88 10.02 -5.14
CA GLY A 30 18.67 9.21 -4.21
C GLY A 30 17.84 8.60 -3.07
N ASP A 31 16.86 9.35 -2.56
CA ASP A 31 15.95 8.87 -1.51
C ASP A 31 15.01 7.79 -2.05
N PHE A 32 14.54 7.94 -3.29
CA PHE A 32 13.73 6.90 -3.94
C PHE A 32 14.58 5.66 -4.21
N ALA A 33 15.81 5.80 -4.68
CA ALA A 33 16.71 4.67 -4.93
C ALA A 33 16.96 3.79 -3.69
N ALA A 34 16.91 4.38 -2.49
CA ALA A 34 17.07 3.64 -1.23
C ALA A 34 15.85 2.78 -0.86
N VAL A 35 14.66 3.12 -1.36
CA VAL A 35 13.38 2.49 -0.94
C VAL A 35 12.77 1.64 -2.06
N VAL A 36 13.04 2.01 -3.32
CA VAL A 36 12.50 1.35 -4.50
C VAL A 36 13.08 -0.09 -4.60
N PRO A 37 12.22 -1.13 -4.74
CA PRO A 37 12.67 -2.49 -4.97
C PRO A 37 13.44 -2.64 -6.29
N ARG A 38 14.35 -3.62 -6.34
CA ARG A 38 15.28 -3.85 -7.47
C ARG A 38 14.64 -3.97 -8.85
N HIS A 39 13.37 -4.39 -8.93
CA HIS A 39 12.67 -4.56 -10.22
C HIS A 39 12.13 -3.25 -10.81
N VAL A 40 12.16 -2.14 -10.07
CA VAL A 40 11.68 -0.83 -10.53
C VAL A 40 12.87 0.05 -10.87
N ASN A 41 12.87 0.60 -12.08
CA ASN A 41 13.86 1.58 -12.50
C ASN A 41 13.55 2.95 -11.87
N VAL A 42 14.51 3.50 -11.13
CA VAL A 42 14.34 4.75 -10.35
C VAL A 42 14.16 5.97 -11.26
N GLU A 43 14.95 6.06 -12.33
CA GLU A 43 14.85 7.16 -13.30
C GLU A 43 13.46 7.20 -13.96
N ALA A 44 12.96 6.04 -14.38
CA ALA A 44 11.63 5.89 -14.93
C ALA A 44 10.54 6.24 -13.89
N PHE A 45 10.72 5.83 -12.62
CA PHE A 45 9.82 6.17 -11.54
C PHE A 45 9.71 7.70 -11.34
N VAL A 46 10.86 8.40 -11.27
CA VAL A 46 10.93 9.86 -11.13
C VAL A 46 10.31 10.56 -12.35
N GLY A 47 10.64 10.11 -13.56
CA GLY A 47 10.09 10.66 -14.79
C GLY A 47 8.56 10.52 -14.88
N LEU A 48 8.03 9.35 -14.50
CA LEU A 48 6.59 9.10 -14.47
C LEU A 48 5.88 9.89 -13.37
N ALA A 49 6.48 10.02 -12.19
CA ALA A 49 5.95 10.88 -11.13
C ALA A 49 5.81 12.34 -11.59
N ALA A 50 6.88 12.88 -12.20
CA ALA A 50 6.89 14.23 -12.73
C ALA A 50 5.85 14.42 -13.85
N ALA A 51 5.71 13.44 -14.74
CA ALA A 51 4.71 13.46 -15.80
C ALA A 51 3.28 13.40 -15.25
N TYR A 52 3.02 12.57 -14.24
CA TYR A 52 1.71 12.46 -13.60
C TYR A 52 1.29 13.80 -12.99
N VAL A 53 2.13 14.39 -12.14
CA VAL A 53 1.80 15.67 -11.49
C VAL A 53 1.64 16.81 -12.49
N ARG A 54 2.38 16.79 -13.61
CA ARG A 54 2.25 17.82 -14.67
C ARG A 54 0.91 17.77 -15.39
N ARG A 55 0.34 16.58 -15.58
CA ARG A 55 -0.92 16.37 -16.33
C ARG A 55 -2.15 16.87 -15.56
N ASP A 56 -2.10 16.84 -14.24
CA ASP A 56 -3.24 17.23 -13.38
C ASP A 56 -3.00 18.60 -12.75
N GLN A 57 -3.80 19.60 -13.16
CA GLN A 57 -3.68 20.96 -12.65
C GLN A 57 -3.94 21.06 -11.14
N TYR A 58 -4.83 20.24 -10.61
CA TYR A 58 -5.23 20.29 -9.21
C TYR A 58 -4.16 19.63 -8.34
N LEU A 59 -3.62 18.50 -8.79
CA LEU A 59 -2.48 17.85 -8.16
C LEU A 59 -1.24 18.75 -8.17
N ARG A 60 -0.98 19.45 -9.28
CA ARG A 60 0.12 20.43 -9.39
C ARG A 60 -0.04 21.60 -8.42
N ALA A 61 -1.26 22.13 -8.27
CA ALA A 61 -1.54 23.19 -7.31
C ALA A 61 -1.33 22.70 -5.86
N ALA A 62 -1.84 21.51 -5.53
CA ALA A 62 -1.64 20.89 -4.22
C ALA A 62 -0.17 20.58 -3.93
N ALA A 63 0.59 20.12 -4.91
CA ALA A 63 2.03 19.84 -4.78
C ALA A 63 2.84 21.13 -4.59
N SER A 64 2.40 22.23 -5.20
CA SER A 64 3.03 23.55 -5.01
C SER A 64 2.74 24.10 -3.61
N ALA A 65 1.55 23.83 -3.06
CA ALA A 65 1.15 24.26 -1.72
C ALA A 65 1.77 23.40 -0.60
N ASN A 66 1.90 22.09 -0.84
CA ASN A 66 2.42 21.12 0.13
C ASN A 66 3.29 20.05 -0.56
N PRO A 67 4.52 20.40 -0.98
CA PRO A 67 5.41 19.49 -1.68
C PRO A 67 5.82 18.29 -0.83
N ALA A 68 5.90 18.44 0.49
CA ALA A 68 6.23 17.35 1.41
C ALA A 68 5.22 16.19 1.34
N SER A 69 3.93 16.50 1.21
CA SER A 69 2.89 15.47 1.08
C SER A 69 3.01 14.66 -0.21
N LEU A 70 3.47 15.29 -1.31
CA LEU A 70 3.75 14.59 -2.56
C LEU A 70 4.91 13.60 -2.38
N ILE A 71 6.01 14.04 -1.80
CA ILE A 71 7.18 13.18 -1.59
C ILE A 71 6.84 12.00 -0.67
N LEU A 72 6.04 12.22 0.38
CA LEU A 72 5.57 11.14 1.25
C LEU A 72 4.75 10.11 0.46
N ALA A 73 3.77 10.56 -0.33
CA ALA A 73 2.95 9.67 -1.17
C ALA A 73 3.79 8.90 -2.21
N LEU A 74 4.81 9.53 -2.79
CA LEU A 74 5.73 8.87 -3.72
C LEU A 74 6.64 7.86 -3.01
N ARG A 75 7.10 8.14 -1.79
CA ARG A 75 7.87 7.17 -0.99
C ARG A 75 7.01 5.95 -0.63
N GLU A 76 5.74 6.13 -0.30
CA GLU A 76 4.80 5.02 -0.10
C GLU A 76 4.62 4.18 -1.37
N CYS A 77 4.45 4.84 -2.53
CA CYS A 77 4.40 4.17 -3.84
C CYS A 77 5.66 3.33 -4.10
N ALA A 78 6.83 3.92 -3.88
CA ALA A 78 8.13 3.28 -4.02
C ALA A 78 8.28 2.07 -3.09
N ALA A 79 7.94 2.21 -1.81
CA ALA A 79 8.04 1.13 -0.82
C ALA A 79 7.16 -0.07 -1.17
N LEU A 80 6.00 0.15 -1.80
CA LEU A 80 5.14 -0.91 -2.31
C LEU A 80 5.66 -1.53 -3.64
N GLY A 81 6.74 -1.00 -4.20
CA GLY A 81 7.29 -1.39 -5.49
C GLY A 81 6.40 -1.02 -6.68
N HIS A 82 5.56 -0.01 -6.50
CA HIS A 82 4.66 0.50 -7.54
C HIS A 82 5.32 1.58 -8.37
N VAL A 83 4.77 1.77 -9.57
CA VAL A 83 5.04 2.93 -10.42
C VAL A 83 3.85 3.89 -10.31
N PRO A 84 4.07 5.21 -10.14
CA PRO A 84 3.01 6.17 -9.91
C PRO A 84 2.18 6.35 -11.17
N THR A 85 1.07 5.61 -11.26
CA THR A 85 0.13 5.66 -12.36
C THR A 85 -1.30 5.61 -11.81
N PRO A 86 -2.28 6.30 -12.43
CA PRO A 86 -3.66 6.27 -11.95
C PRO A 86 -4.25 4.85 -11.84
N LYS A 87 -3.75 3.91 -12.67
CA LYS A 87 -4.22 2.52 -12.69
C LYS A 87 -3.74 1.72 -11.48
N VAL A 88 -2.52 1.93 -11.00
CA VAL A 88 -1.86 1.10 -9.97
C VAL A 88 -1.77 1.83 -8.64
N PHE A 89 -1.33 3.09 -8.66
CA PHE A 89 -1.14 3.92 -7.49
C PHE A 89 -1.54 5.36 -7.82
N ALA A 90 -2.78 5.71 -7.49
CA ALA A 90 -3.37 6.99 -7.81
C ALA A 90 -2.92 8.06 -6.80
N LEU A 91 -2.45 9.20 -7.30
CA LEU A 91 -2.18 10.37 -6.48
C LEU A 91 -3.43 11.23 -6.44
N THR A 92 -3.96 11.48 -5.25
CA THR A 92 -5.17 12.27 -5.05
C THR A 92 -4.88 13.42 -4.10
N ALA A 93 -5.28 14.63 -4.49
CA ALA A 93 -5.20 15.80 -3.63
C ALA A 93 -6.51 16.00 -2.87
N PHE A 94 -6.39 16.25 -1.57
CA PHE A 94 -7.48 16.48 -0.64
C PHE A 94 -7.36 17.88 -0.02
N ASN A 95 -8.51 18.46 0.32
CA ASN A 95 -8.54 19.63 1.20
C ASN A 95 -8.31 19.17 2.65
N ASP A 96 -7.31 19.75 3.32
CA ASP A 96 -7.03 19.45 4.72
C ASP A 96 -6.64 20.75 5.43
N ARG A 97 -7.51 21.22 6.33
CA ARG A 97 -7.32 22.45 7.09
C ARG A 97 -6.11 22.42 8.02
N HIS A 98 -5.60 21.23 8.34
CA HIS A 98 -4.43 21.05 9.20
C HIS A 98 -3.15 20.85 8.39
N ALA A 99 -3.24 20.72 7.07
CA ALA A 99 -2.08 20.60 6.20
C ALA A 99 -1.53 21.97 5.77
N PRO A 100 -0.22 22.10 5.56
CA PRO A 100 0.38 23.27 4.93
C PRO A 100 -0.35 23.65 3.62
N GLY A 101 -0.70 24.92 3.47
CA GLY A 101 -1.42 25.41 2.30
C GLY A 101 -2.84 24.86 2.13
N GLY A 102 -3.42 24.22 3.16
CA GLY A 102 -4.79 23.68 3.12
C GLY A 102 -4.97 22.47 2.21
N LYS A 103 -3.86 21.91 1.69
CA LYS A 103 -3.85 20.82 0.71
C LYS A 103 -2.97 19.68 1.19
N ARG A 104 -3.44 18.45 0.99
CA ARG A 104 -2.66 17.23 1.23
C ARG A 104 -2.76 16.32 0.03
N ILE A 105 -1.63 15.85 -0.47
CA ILE A 105 -1.58 14.77 -1.46
C ILE A 105 -1.49 13.44 -0.72
N VAL A 106 -2.29 12.47 -1.15
CA VAL A 106 -2.31 11.12 -0.61
C VAL A 106 -2.17 10.14 -1.77
N GLY A 107 -1.31 9.15 -1.58
CA GLY A 107 -1.18 8.01 -2.47
C GLY A 107 -2.23 6.95 -2.14
N ILE A 108 -2.95 6.49 -3.16
CA ILE A 108 -3.98 5.47 -3.01
C ILE A 108 -3.63 4.32 -3.95
N GLU A 109 -3.17 3.22 -3.38
CA GLU A 109 -3.04 1.96 -4.09
C GLU A 109 -4.42 1.53 -4.61
N THR A 110 -4.54 1.22 -5.89
CA THR A 110 -5.80 0.76 -6.48
C THR A 110 -5.93 -0.75 -6.28
N TYR A 111 -7.10 -1.31 -6.61
CA TYR A 111 -7.27 -2.76 -6.62
C TYR A 111 -6.30 -3.46 -7.60
N HIS A 112 -5.94 -2.81 -8.71
CA HIS A 112 -4.93 -3.35 -9.62
C HIS A 112 -3.54 -3.34 -9.00
N GLY A 113 -3.19 -2.31 -8.22
CA GLY A 113 -1.92 -2.28 -7.49
C GLY A 113 -1.82 -3.44 -6.52
N VAL A 114 -2.86 -3.68 -5.74
CA VAL A 114 -2.92 -4.84 -4.83
C VAL A 114 -2.70 -6.16 -5.59
N ILE A 115 -3.43 -6.37 -6.69
CA ILE A 115 -3.28 -7.58 -7.53
C ILE A 115 -1.85 -7.72 -8.06
N GLU A 116 -1.25 -6.62 -8.53
CA GLU A 116 0.12 -6.63 -9.05
C GLU A 116 1.13 -7.01 -7.94
N ARG A 117 0.93 -6.54 -6.71
CA ARG A 117 1.77 -6.97 -5.56
C ARG A 117 1.62 -8.46 -5.27
N MET A 118 0.40 -8.99 -5.31
CA MET A 118 0.16 -10.43 -5.14
C MET A 118 0.93 -11.25 -6.17
N PHE A 119 0.87 -10.86 -7.46
CA PHE A 119 1.64 -11.54 -8.50
C PHE A 119 3.16 -11.36 -8.33
N ARG A 120 3.61 -10.18 -7.89
CA ARG A 120 5.02 -9.94 -7.56
C ARG A 120 5.51 -10.74 -6.36
N GLY A 121 4.63 -11.16 -5.45
CA GLY A 121 4.94 -12.13 -4.42
C GLY A 121 5.33 -13.51 -4.96
N GLY A 122 4.94 -13.86 -6.20
CA GLY A 122 5.35 -15.05 -6.93
C GLY A 122 4.80 -16.39 -6.42
N GLY A 123 4.12 -16.41 -5.29
CA GLY A 123 3.35 -17.57 -4.82
C GLY A 123 1.93 -17.62 -5.37
N VAL A 124 1.51 -16.66 -6.21
CA VAL A 124 0.15 -16.52 -6.74
C VAL A 124 0.14 -16.77 -8.25
N GLN A 125 -0.67 -17.75 -8.68
CA GLN A 125 -0.91 -18.10 -10.08
C GLN A 125 -2.07 -17.29 -10.68
N ALA A 126 -3.16 -17.11 -9.93
CA ALA A 126 -4.33 -16.37 -10.36
C ALA A 126 -5.01 -15.68 -9.18
N VAL A 127 -5.61 -14.51 -9.43
CA VAL A 127 -6.44 -13.80 -8.45
C VAL A 127 -7.83 -13.67 -9.03
N HIS A 128 -8.84 -14.15 -8.29
CA HIS A 128 -10.24 -14.05 -8.64
C HIS A 128 -10.90 -13.03 -7.71
N VAL A 129 -11.55 -12.02 -8.27
CA VAL A 129 -12.27 -11.00 -7.49
C VAL A 129 -13.48 -10.53 -8.26
N GLU A 130 -14.66 -10.80 -7.71
CA GLU A 130 -15.91 -10.40 -8.36
C GLU A 130 -16.93 -9.84 -7.38
N VAL A 131 -17.80 -9.02 -7.94
CA VAL A 131 -18.94 -8.44 -7.24
C VAL A 131 -20.19 -9.23 -7.59
N GLY A 132 -20.98 -9.55 -6.57
CA GLY A 132 -22.30 -10.12 -6.73
C GLY A 132 -23.37 -9.05 -6.52
N ARG A 133 -24.42 -9.08 -7.33
CA ARG A 133 -25.55 -8.17 -7.35
C ARG A 133 -26.83 -8.88 -6.89
N GLU A 134 -27.85 -8.11 -6.57
CA GLU A 134 -29.08 -8.65 -5.97
C GLU A 134 -29.83 -9.63 -6.88
N HIS A 135 -29.83 -9.42 -8.19
CA HIS A 135 -30.56 -10.25 -9.16
C HIS A 135 -29.68 -11.31 -9.83
N ASP A 136 -28.45 -11.53 -9.34
CA ASP A 136 -27.64 -12.62 -9.84
C ASP A 136 -28.28 -13.97 -9.45
N PRO A 137 -28.64 -14.83 -10.42
CA PRO A 137 -29.47 -16.01 -10.18
C PRO A 137 -28.81 -17.01 -9.24
N VAL A 138 -27.48 -17.11 -9.28
CA VAL A 138 -26.71 -17.94 -8.37
C VAL A 138 -25.62 -17.11 -7.76
N LEU A 139 -25.72 -16.82 -6.46
CA LEU A 139 -24.65 -16.22 -5.67
C LEU A 139 -24.68 -16.81 -4.26
N ARG A 140 -23.84 -17.82 -4.03
CA ARG A 140 -23.80 -18.53 -2.74
C ARG A 140 -22.38 -18.96 -2.37
N PHE A 141 -22.12 -18.96 -1.06
CA PHE A 141 -20.92 -19.50 -0.47
C PHE A 141 -21.18 -19.88 0.98
N ASN A 142 -20.86 -21.11 1.36
CA ASN A 142 -20.87 -21.59 2.72
C ASN A 142 -19.44 -22.02 3.11
N SER A 143 -18.78 -21.25 3.97
CA SER A 143 -17.39 -21.50 4.37
C SER A 143 -17.15 -22.86 5.04
N THR A 144 -18.19 -23.53 5.53
CA THR A 144 -18.09 -24.84 6.19
C THR A 144 -18.23 -26.00 5.19
N ARG A 145 -18.91 -25.78 4.06
CA ARG A 145 -19.26 -26.85 3.09
C ARG A 145 -18.61 -26.67 1.73
N ASP A 146 -18.47 -25.42 1.29
CA ASP A 146 -18.02 -25.08 -0.04
C ASP A 146 -16.54 -24.73 -0.01
N ARG A 147 -15.79 -25.26 -0.98
CA ARG A 147 -14.38 -24.88 -1.17
C ARG A 147 -14.25 -23.51 -1.84
N LEU A 148 -15.14 -23.20 -2.77
CA LEU A 148 -15.15 -21.96 -3.56
C LEU A 148 -16.57 -21.42 -3.68
N PRO A 149 -16.75 -20.10 -3.84
CA PRO A 149 -18.04 -19.53 -4.16
C PRO A 149 -18.59 -20.03 -5.50
N VAL A 150 -19.91 -20.14 -5.57
CA VAL A 150 -20.63 -20.36 -6.84
C VAL A 150 -21.33 -19.07 -7.21
N HIS A 151 -20.97 -18.55 -8.38
CA HIS A 151 -21.53 -17.31 -8.92
C HIS A 151 -21.83 -17.50 -10.41
N GLU A 152 -23.10 -17.39 -10.78
CA GLU A 152 -23.57 -17.43 -12.16
C GLU A 152 -24.46 -16.22 -12.41
N TYR A 153 -24.22 -15.54 -13.52
CA TYR A 153 -24.97 -14.38 -13.97
C TYR A 153 -24.82 -14.24 -15.49
N ASP A 154 -25.71 -13.49 -16.13
CA ASP A 154 -25.57 -13.16 -17.54
C ASP A 154 -24.44 -12.14 -17.73
N GLU A 155 -23.35 -12.57 -18.39
CA GLU A 155 -22.18 -11.72 -18.65
C GLU A 155 -22.47 -10.53 -19.57
N PHE A 156 -23.55 -10.59 -20.36
CA PHE A 156 -23.96 -9.53 -21.26
C PHE A 156 -25.01 -8.59 -20.65
N ALA A 157 -25.57 -8.94 -19.48
CA ALA A 157 -26.56 -8.09 -18.80
C ALA A 157 -25.92 -6.80 -18.29
N ALA A 158 -26.64 -5.69 -18.46
CA ALA A 158 -26.19 -4.41 -17.94
C ALA A 158 -26.17 -4.44 -16.39
N PRO A 159 -25.26 -3.70 -15.73
CA PRO A 159 -25.20 -3.64 -14.27
C PRO A 159 -26.53 -3.28 -13.61
N GLU A 160 -27.34 -2.46 -14.28
CA GLU A 160 -28.66 -2.01 -13.83
C GLU A 160 -29.66 -3.17 -13.78
N ASP A 161 -29.63 -4.06 -14.77
CA ASP A 161 -30.53 -5.23 -14.85
C ASP A 161 -30.23 -6.26 -13.75
N ARG A 162 -28.94 -6.41 -13.43
CA ARG A 162 -28.45 -7.28 -12.36
C ARG A 162 -28.77 -6.75 -10.95
N GLY A 163 -29.24 -5.51 -10.84
CA GLY A 163 -29.61 -4.87 -9.58
C GLY A 163 -28.41 -4.37 -8.77
N PRO A 164 -28.64 -3.82 -7.57
CA PRO A 164 -27.59 -3.19 -6.78
C PRO A 164 -26.57 -4.19 -6.21
N LEU A 165 -25.36 -3.71 -5.91
CA LEU A 165 -24.28 -4.50 -5.31
C LEU A 165 -24.67 -5.14 -3.97
N LYS A 166 -24.57 -6.47 -3.88
CA LYS A 166 -24.98 -7.29 -2.72
C LYS A 166 -23.79 -7.85 -1.94
N ALA A 167 -22.81 -8.39 -2.66
CA ALA A 167 -21.61 -8.98 -2.08
C ALA A 167 -20.37 -8.71 -2.93
N VAL A 168 -19.18 -8.92 -2.35
CA VAL A 168 -17.93 -9.04 -3.08
C VAL A 168 -17.14 -10.19 -2.50
N TYR A 169 -16.49 -10.95 -3.37
CA TYR A 169 -15.65 -12.05 -2.95
C TYR A 169 -14.32 -12.03 -3.67
N ALA A 170 -13.30 -12.59 -3.03
CA ALA A 170 -12.00 -12.76 -3.62
C ALA A 170 -11.29 -14.02 -3.09
N TRP A 171 -10.51 -14.67 -3.95
CA TRP A 171 -9.56 -15.70 -3.57
C TRP A 171 -8.41 -15.73 -4.58
N ALA A 172 -7.32 -16.40 -4.21
CA ALA A 172 -6.20 -16.63 -5.10
C ALA A 172 -5.97 -18.13 -5.30
N THR A 173 -5.51 -18.49 -6.50
CA THR A 173 -4.91 -19.79 -6.77
C THR A 173 -3.40 -19.61 -6.61
N LEU A 174 -2.81 -20.39 -5.70
CA LEU A 174 -1.38 -20.38 -5.41
C LEU A 174 -0.61 -21.23 -6.43
N MET A 175 0.70 -21.02 -6.48
CA MET A 175 1.58 -21.94 -7.20
C MET A 175 1.41 -23.37 -6.64
N GLY A 176 1.17 -24.34 -7.54
CA GLY A 176 0.79 -25.71 -7.16
C GLY A 176 -0.73 -25.98 -7.13
N GLY A 177 -1.57 -24.98 -7.43
CA GLY A 177 -3.02 -25.17 -7.61
C GLY A 177 -3.84 -25.17 -6.31
N ALA A 178 -3.19 -24.95 -5.16
CA ALA A 178 -3.90 -24.74 -3.89
C ALA A 178 -4.69 -23.42 -3.94
N THR A 179 -5.83 -23.38 -3.27
CA THR A 179 -6.69 -22.19 -3.18
C THR A 179 -6.46 -21.51 -1.83
N SER A 180 -6.30 -20.19 -1.83
CA SER A 180 -6.23 -19.40 -0.61
C SER A 180 -7.55 -19.48 0.16
N GLN A 181 -7.56 -18.88 1.36
CA GLN A 181 -8.82 -18.56 2.01
C GLN A 181 -9.68 -17.68 1.10
N VAL A 182 -10.98 -18.00 1.04
CA VAL A 182 -11.99 -17.21 0.35
C VAL A 182 -12.41 -16.05 1.25
N ILE A 183 -12.28 -14.84 0.73
CA ILE A 183 -12.84 -13.64 1.34
C ILE A 183 -14.24 -13.45 0.77
N TRP A 184 -15.22 -13.29 1.65
CA TRP A 184 -16.61 -13.01 1.28
C TRP A 184 -17.13 -11.86 2.13
N LEU A 185 -17.50 -10.76 1.49
CA LEU A 185 -18.00 -9.56 2.16
C LEU A 185 -19.40 -9.26 1.68
N ASN A 186 -20.30 -9.02 2.63
CA ASN A 186 -21.61 -8.48 2.32
C ASN A 186 -21.58 -6.94 2.31
N ARG A 187 -22.70 -6.34 1.92
CA ARG A 187 -22.91 -4.89 1.95
C ARG A 187 -22.57 -4.24 3.29
N HIS A 188 -22.91 -4.89 4.42
CA HIS A 188 -22.66 -4.35 5.76
C HIS A 188 -21.15 -4.29 6.09
N ASP A 189 -20.39 -5.32 5.71
CA ASP A 189 -18.94 -5.32 5.85
C ASP A 189 -18.27 -4.19 5.07
N VAL A 190 -18.69 -3.99 3.82
CA VAL A 190 -18.15 -2.92 2.97
C VAL A 190 -18.56 -1.55 3.51
N ALA A 191 -19.79 -1.40 4.00
CA ALA A 191 -20.24 -0.16 4.65
C ALA A 191 -19.40 0.19 5.87
N ARG A 192 -19.05 -0.80 6.71
CA ARG A 192 -18.15 -0.60 7.86
C ARG A 192 -16.73 -0.20 7.44
N ILE A 193 -16.17 -0.81 6.41
CA ILE A 193 -14.86 -0.42 5.85
C ILE A 193 -14.92 1.01 5.33
N ARG A 194 -15.99 1.36 4.61
CA ARG A 194 -16.21 2.71 4.11
C ARG A 194 -16.27 3.70 5.26
N ALA A 195 -17.01 3.38 6.34
CA ALA A 195 -17.15 4.20 7.55
C ALA A 195 -15.81 4.60 8.20
N MET A 196 -14.81 3.71 8.12
CA MET A 196 -13.47 3.96 8.65
C MET A 196 -12.61 4.88 7.75
N SER A 197 -13.01 5.10 6.49
CA SER A 197 -12.27 5.92 5.53
C SER A 197 -12.42 7.42 5.82
N LYS A 198 -11.29 8.13 5.91
CA LYS A 198 -11.22 9.59 6.12
C LYS A 198 -11.93 10.42 5.04
N SER A 199 -12.14 9.84 3.86
CA SER A 199 -12.78 10.47 2.70
C SER A 199 -14.31 10.53 2.75
N ILE A 200 -14.95 10.04 3.82
CA ILE A 200 -16.40 10.18 4.01
C ILE A 200 -16.79 11.64 4.24
N ASN A 201 -15.91 12.44 4.85
CA ASN A 201 -16.24 13.82 5.15
C ASN A 201 -16.21 14.66 3.85
N PRO A 202 -17.36 15.21 3.40
CA PRO A 202 -17.41 16.01 2.17
C PRO A 202 -16.49 17.23 2.21
N ARG A 203 -16.17 17.73 3.42
CA ARG A 203 -15.28 18.87 3.63
C ARG A 203 -13.80 18.53 3.43
N ASN A 204 -13.44 17.24 3.56
CA ASN A 204 -12.07 16.75 3.45
C ASN A 204 -11.86 15.87 2.20
N GLY A 205 -12.81 15.91 1.25
CA GLY A 205 -12.75 15.15 -0.01
C GLY A 205 -11.95 15.86 -1.11
N PRO A 206 -11.71 15.18 -2.24
CA PRO A 206 -11.24 15.82 -3.46
C PRO A 206 -12.30 16.79 -4.01
N PRO A 207 -11.93 17.73 -4.90
CA PRO A 207 -12.89 18.58 -5.58
C PRO A 207 -13.91 17.72 -6.35
N GLY A 208 -15.20 17.98 -6.15
CA GLY A 208 -16.27 17.23 -6.81
C GLY A 208 -17.03 16.22 -5.93
N GLY A 209 -16.72 16.13 -4.64
CA GLY A 209 -17.52 15.39 -3.66
C GLY A 209 -16.85 14.12 -3.12
N ASN A 210 -17.66 13.12 -2.75
CA ASN A 210 -17.19 11.88 -2.12
C ASN A 210 -16.32 11.07 -3.11
N PHE A 211 -15.02 10.92 -2.81
CA PHE A 211 -14.05 10.18 -3.64
C PHE A 211 -14.52 8.77 -4.03
N TRP A 212 -15.25 8.09 -3.14
CA TRP A 212 -15.74 6.72 -3.34
C TRP A 212 -17.08 6.63 -4.08
N GLY A 213 -17.62 7.75 -4.54
CA GLY A 213 -18.94 7.84 -5.17
C GLY A 213 -20.03 8.31 -4.21
N PRO A 214 -21.29 8.39 -4.69
CA PRO A 214 -22.40 8.93 -3.94
C PRO A 214 -22.66 8.12 -2.65
N PRO A 215 -23.40 8.70 -1.68
CA PRO A 215 -23.87 7.96 -0.52
C PRO A 215 -24.60 6.70 -0.96
N TRP A 216 -24.47 5.64 -0.17
CA TRP A 216 -25.23 4.41 -0.40
C TRP A 216 -26.74 4.73 -0.34
N PRO A 217 -27.62 4.22 -1.22
CA PRO A 217 -27.50 3.09 -2.16
C PRO A 217 -26.91 3.37 -3.54
N ASP A 218 -26.65 4.63 -3.87
CA ASP A 218 -26.29 4.99 -5.23
C ASP A 218 -24.90 4.43 -5.60
N GLU A 219 -24.81 3.90 -6.82
CA GLU A 219 -23.55 3.42 -7.40
C GLU A 219 -22.93 4.54 -8.23
N GLY A 220 -21.64 4.79 -8.01
CA GLY A 220 -20.83 5.71 -8.81
C GLY A 220 -19.64 5.01 -9.45
N PRO A 221 -18.81 5.77 -10.20
CA PRO A 221 -17.69 5.21 -10.96
C PRO A 221 -16.65 4.48 -10.09
N ASN A 222 -16.55 4.86 -8.81
CA ASN A 222 -15.58 4.30 -7.86
C ASN A 222 -16.18 3.25 -6.90
N THR A 223 -17.47 2.96 -6.99
CA THR A 223 -18.13 2.03 -6.05
C THR A 223 -17.67 0.60 -6.28
N VAL A 224 -17.73 0.08 -7.51
CA VAL A 224 -17.24 -1.28 -7.81
C VAL A 224 -15.75 -1.45 -7.50
N PRO A 225 -14.84 -0.54 -7.93
CA PRO A 225 -13.43 -0.58 -7.54
C PRO A 225 -13.21 -0.62 -6.02
N MET A 226 -13.99 0.14 -5.24
CA MET A 226 -13.90 0.15 -3.78
C MET A 226 -14.29 -1.20 -3.17
N TRP A 227 -15.35 -1.86 -3.67
CA TRP A 227 -15.75 -3.19 -3.22
C TRP A 227 -14.65 -4.22 -3.52
N LYS A 228 -14.15 -4.25 -4.76
CA LYS A 228 -13.05 -5.15 -5.15
C LYS A 228 -11.80 -4.91 -4.29
N LYS A 229 -11.41 -3.64 -4.09
CA LYS A 229 -10.30 -3.25 -3.22
C LYS A 229 -10.48 -3.73 -1.77
N SER A 230 -11.71 -3.63 -1.24
CA SER A 230 -12.01 -4.07 0.12
C SER A 230 -11.84 -5.58 0.32
N ALA A 231 -12.26 -6.39 -0.65
CA ALA A 231 -12.05 -7.83 -0.61
C ALA A 231 -10.56 -8.19 -0.78
N LEU A 232 -9.87 -7.53 -1.70
CA LEU A 232 -8.46 -7.77 -1.98
C LEU A 232 -7.56 -7.43 -0.78
N HIS A 233 -7.76 -6.32 -0.08
CA HIS A 233 -6.96 -6.01 1.12
C HIS A 233 -7.11 -7.04 2.23
N ARG A 234 -8.28 -7.68 2.36
CA ARG A 234 -8.42 -8.80 3.30
C ARG A 234 -7.74 -10.06 2.78
N LEU A 235 -7.72 -10.27 1.46
CA LEU A 235 -7.04 -11.39 0.83
C LEU A 235 -5.51 -11.29 0.98
N GLU A 236 -4.94 -10.08 0.98
CA GLU A 236 -3.50 -9.84 1.16
C GLU A 236 -2.91 -10.51 2.41
N THR A 237 -3.70 -10.69 3.46
CA THR A 237 -3.28 -11.38 4.69
C THR A 237 -3.04 -12.89 4.50
N PHE A 238 -3.63 -13.48 3.46
CA PHE A 238 -3.62 -14.93 3.21
C PHE A 238 -2.77 -15.32 2.00
N VAL A 239 -2.14 -14.35 1.32
CA VAL A 239 -1.37 -14.59 0.10
C VAL A 239 -0.02 -13.87 0.16
N PRO A 240 1.03 -14.43 -0.47
CA PRO A 240 2.32 -13.74 -0.56
C PRO A 240 2.19 -12.43 -1.35
N THR A 241 2.57 -11.31 -0.73
CA THR A 241 2.53 -9.97 -1.35
C THR A 241 3.90 -9.28 -1.37
N SER A 242 4.89 -9.82 -0.65
CA SER A 242 6.25 -9.27 -0.62
C SER A 242 7.11 -9.87 -1.75
N ALA A 243 7.79 -8.99 -2.48
CA ALA A 243 8.72 -9.37 -3.56
C ALA A 243 9.92 -10.20 -3.05
N GLU A 244 10.28 -10.08 -1.76
CA GLU A 244 11.35 -10.89 -1.15
C GLU A 244 11.03 -12.39 -1.16
N TYR A 245 9.75 -12.77 -1.16
CA TYR A 245 9.34 -14.18 -1.21
C TYR A 245 9.81 -14.86 -2.50
N ARG A 246 9.76 -14.16 -3.65
CA ARG A 246 10.29 -14.70 -4.92
C ARG A 246 11.77 -14.98 -4.87
N TRP A 247 12.55 -14.12 -4.24
CA TRP A 247 13.98 -14.34 -4.13
C TRP A 247 14.30 -15.45 -3.16
N GLN A 248 13.54 -15.60 -2.07
CA GLN A 248 13.70 -16.74 -1.16
C GLN A 248 13.35 -18.06 -1.85
N VAL A 249 12.25 -18.13 -2.59
CA VAL A 249 11.84 -19.35 -3.33
C VAL A 249 12.80 -19.65 -4.49
N ALA A 250 13.16 -18.65 -5.31
CA ALA A 250 14.12 -18.86 -6.39
C ALA A 250 15.52 -19.23 -5.87
N SER A 251 15.94 -18.67 -4.73
CA SER A 251 17.22 -19.02 -4.11
C SER A 251 17.19 -20.42 -3.48
N SER A 252 16.06 -20.84 -2.90
CA SER A 252 15.91 -22.20 -2.38
C SER A 252 15.83 -23.25 -3.49
N GLU A 253 15.12 -22.98 -4.58
CA GLU A 253 15.08 -23.84 -5.78
C GLU A 253 16.42 -23.89 -6.52
N ALA A 254 17.13 -22.76 -6.63
CA ALA A 254 18.49 -22.72 -7.19
C ALA A 254 19.53 -23.42 -6.29
N GLY A 255 19.31 -23.42 -4.98
CA GLY A 255 20.11 -24.19 -4.03
C GLY A 255 19.84 -25.70 -4.12
N ALA A 256 18.57 -26.09 -4.27
CA ALA A 256 18.17 -27.49 -4.42
C ALA A 256 18.62 -28.09 -5.76
N SER A 257 18.63 -27.31 -6.84
CA SER A 257 19.13 -27.74 -8.16
C SER A 257 20.66 -27.77 -8.26
N ARG A 258 21.40 -27.18 -7.31
CA ARG A 258 22.87 -27.28 -7.19
C ARG A 258 23.33 -28.29 -6.14
N GLY A 259 22.54 -29.35 -5.90
CA GLY A 259 22.76 -30.28 -4.79
C GLY A 259 22.61 -31.76 -5.11
N PHE A 260 23.23 -32.28 -6.18
CA PHE A 260 23.79 -33.65 -6.20
C PHE A 260 24.83 -33.80 -7.33
N THR A 261 25.99 -33.16 -7.19
CA THR A 261 27.21 -33.62 -7.88
C THR A 261 28.40 -33.39 -6.96
N GLY A 262 29.07 -34.49 -6.61
CA GLY A 262 30.32 -34.49 -5.88
C GLY A 262 30.17 -34.48 -4.36
N ILE A 263 30.26 -35.66 -3.76
CA ILE A 263 30.81 -35.79 -2.41
C ILE A 263 32.29 -35.41 -2.55
N PRO A 264 32.78 -34.28 -2.00
CA PRO A 264 34.22 -34.12 -1.88
C PRO A 264 34.68 -35.13 -0.84
N ASP A 265 35.51 -36.08 -1.27
CA ASP A 265 36.24 -37.01 -0.41
C ASP A 265 37.04 -36.18 0.60
N ARG A 266 36.53 -36.12 1.83
CA ARG A 266 37.15 -35.43 2.93
C ARG A 266 37.78 -36.53 3.78
N PRO A 267 39.12 -36.55 3.95
CA PRO A 267 39.73 -37.60 4.76
C PRO A 267 39.14 -37.53 6.17
N VAL A 268 38.59 -38.66 6.61
CA VAL A 268 38.04 -38.85 7.95
C VAL A 268 39.16 -38.58 8.94
N ARG A 269 39.10 -37.44 9.62
CA ARG A 269 39.94 -37.17 10.78
C ARG A 269 39.24 -37.85 11.96
N GLU A 270 39.79 -38.97 12.43
CA GLU A 270 39.36 -39.58 13.69
C GLU A 270 39.54 -38.55 14.81
N PHE A 271 38.44 -37.99 15.31
CA PHE A 271 38.42 -37.24 16.54
C PHE A 271 38.27 -38.24 17.70
N GLY A 272 39.41 -38.76 18.16
CA GLY A 272 39.50 -39.27 19.53
C GLY A 272 39.33 -38.11 20.52
N PRO A 273 38.78 -38.37 21.73
CA PRO A 273 38.53 -37.32 22.70
C PRO A 273 39.84 -36.69 23.17
N SER A 274 40.00 -35.38 22.94
CA SER A 274 41.04 -34.57 23.59
C SER A 274 40.55 -34.20 24.99
N PRO A 275 41.30 -34.51 26.07
CA PRO A 275 40.98 -34.07 27.41
C PRO A 275 41.46 -32.62 27.53
N ASP A 276 40.52 -31.67 27.50
CA ASP A 276 40.60 -30.34 28.12
C ASP A 276 39.52 -29.47 27.49
N ASP A 277 38.36 -29.45 28.16
CA ASP A 277 37.45 -28.31 28.31
C ASP A 277 36.16 -28.83 28.95
N VAL A 278 36.27 -29.17 30.24
CA VAL A 278 35.12 -29.30 31.12
C VAL A 278 34.67 -27.86 31.43
N VAL A 279 33.64 -27.40 30.74
CA VAL A 279 32.88 -26.21 31.15
C VAL A 279 31.65 -26.68 31.92
N ASP A 280 31.64 -26.36 33.21
CA ASP A 280 30.59 -26.68 34.18
C ASP A 280 29.20 -26.25 33.69
N ALA A 281 28.26 -27.19 33.71
CA ALA A 281 26.85 -26.92 33.50
C ALA A 281 26.23 -26.42 34.81
N GLU A 282 26.00 -25.11 34.93
CA GLU A 282 25.23 -24.54 36.03
C GLU A 282 23.73 -24.87 35.82
N LEU A 283 23.18 -25.62 36.77
CA LEU A 283 21.77 -25.98 36.87
C LEU A 283 20.97 -24.74 37.30
N ILE A 284 20.13 -24.20 36.42
CA ILE A 284 19.18 -23.15 36.81
C ILE A 284 18.00 -23.83 37.50
N ASP A 285 17.93 -23.68 38.83
CA ASP A 285 16.76 -24.00 39.64
C ASP A 285 15.59 -23.09 39.27
N ASP A 286 14.41 -23.68 39.05
CA ASP A 286 13.13 -22.99 38.92
C ASP A 286 12.71 -22.38 40.28
N PRO A 287 12.45 -21.06 40.39
CA PRO A 287 11.76 -20.52 41.54
C PRO A 287 10.29 -20.25 41.23
N THR A 288 9.45 -21.12 41.80
CA THR A 288 8.06 -20.87 42.19
C THR A 288 7.86 -19.45 42.75
N GLY A 289 6.86 -18.71 42.24
CA GLY A 289 6.62 -17.29 42.56
C GLY A 289 6.25 -16.96 44.02
N PRO A 290 6.18 -15.66 44.36
CA PRO A 290 4.86 -15.03 44.51
C PRO A 290 4.75 -13.60 43.93
N ALA A 291 3.53 -13.07 43.97
CA ALA A 291 2.95 -11.97 43.20
C ALA A 291 3.47 -10.53 43.45
N ASP A 292 3.48 -9.74 42.35
CA ASP A 292 3.17 -8.30 42.09
C ASP A 292 3.87 -7.19 42.93
N PRO A 293 3.91 -5.89 42.53
CA PRO A 293 3.37 -5.22 41.33
C PRO A 293 4.33 -4.23 40.64
N GLY A 294 4.10 -3.90 39.36
CA GLY A 294 4.84 -2.80 38.72
C GLY A 294 4.84 -2.77 37.19
N GLY A 295 3.70 -3.00 36.55
CA GLY A 295 3.50 -2.70 35.13
C GLY A 295 3.18 -1.21 34.93
N PRO A 296 3.62 -0.58 33.82
CA PRO A 296 3.36 0.84 33.58
C PRO A 296 1.86 1.13 33.44
N ASP A 297 1.41 2.05 34.28
CA ASP A 297 0.06 2.59 34.39
C ASP A 297 -0.30 3.44 33.16
N TRP A 298 -1.41 3.09 32.51
CA TRP A 298 -1.99 3.79 31.34
C TRP A 298 -3.24 4.60 31.71
N SER A 299 -3.40 4.99 32.97
CA SER A 299 -4.51 5.83 33.43
C SER A 299 -4.15 7.31 33.50
N ASP A 300 -3.89 7.93 32.34
CA ASP A 300 -3.92 9.41 32.20
C ASP A 300 -4.17 9.85 30.74
N VAL A 301 -5.33 9.44 30.19
CA VAL A 301 -5.93 10.14 29.05
C VAL A 301 -7.19 10.84 29.56
N GLU A 302 -6.96 11.99 30.17
CA GLU A 302 -8.00 12.87 30.67
C GLU A 302 -8.85 13.38 29.49
N THR A 303 -10.11 12.96 29.51
CA THR A 303 -11.21 13.46 28.68
C THR A 303 -11.46 14.95 28.97
N ARG A 304 -11.01 15.85 28.09
CA ARG A 304 -11.48 17.23 28.10
C ARG A 304 -12.89 17.32 27.50
N GLN A 305 -13.89 17.31 28.37
CA GLN A 305 -15.21 17.88 28.06
C GLN A 305 -15.19 19.43 28.22
N PRO A 306 -16.03 20.15 27.46
CA PRO A 306 -16.02 21.61 27.40
C PRO A 306 -16.69 22.24 28.64
N GLY A 307 -16.00 23.18 29.28
CA GLY A 307 -16.50 23.94 30.42
C GLY A 307 -17.53 25.00 30.02
N SER A 308 -18.75 24.85 30.53
CA SER A 308 -19.72 25.92 30.77
C SER A 308 -19.57 26.42 32.20
N GLY A 309 -19.53 27.74 32.42
CA GLY A 309 -19.76 28.32 33.75
C GLY A 309 -19.12 29.70 33.97
N ALA A 310 -19.90 30.75 33.74
CA ALA A 310 -19.94 31.94 34.61
C ALA A 310 -20.92 31.60 35.78
N PRO A 311 -20.91 32.24 36.97
CA PRO A 311 -20.72 33.68 37.19
C PRO A 311 -19.96 34.13 38.46
N ALA A 312 -19.58 35.41 38.47
CA ALA A 312 -19.64 36.33 39.61
C ALA A 312 -19.84 37.75 39.06
#